data_AF-A0A497EU04-F1
#
_entry.id   AF-A0A497EU04-F1
#
_cell.length_a   1.000
_cell.length_b   1.000
_cell.length_c   1.000
_cell.angle_alpha   90.00
_cell.angle_beta   90.00
_cell.angle_gamma   90.00
#
_symmetry.space_group_name_H-M   'P 1'
#
loop_
_entity.id
_entity.type
_entity.pdbx_description
1 polymer ?
#
loop_
_entity_poly.entity_id
_entity_poly.type
_entity_poly.pdbx_seq_one_letter_code
_entity_poly.pdbx_strand_id
1 'polypeptide(L)'
;MSEEVDVLEEVFSSRGRVKVLRVLTQLKELNISEIARRTNLSHTAVERHLEKLKQLGLVTEKRFGRIRIFRFNSKNPIASAVEELFMKVK
;
A
#
# COMPACT_ATOMS: atom_id res chain seq x y z
N MET A 1 -4.12 -10.39 26.02
CA MET A 1 -4.81 -9.29 25.31
C MET A 1 -3.98 -8.99 24.09
N SER A 2 -4.43 -9.42 22.92
CA SER A 2 -3.79 -9.06 21.66
C SER A 2 -3.89 -7.54 21.51
N GLU A 3 -2.75 -6.85 21.47
CA GLU A 3 -2.70 -5.44 21.11
C GLU A 3 -3.49 -5.24 19.82
N GLU A 4 -4.54 -4.44 19.89
CA GLU A 4 -5.30 -4.05 18.72
C GLU A 4 -4.37 -3.18 17.88
N VAL A 5 -3.89 -3.72 16.76
CA VAL A 5 -2.96 -2.99 15.89
C VAL A 5 -3.70 -1.78 15.35
N ASP A 6 -3.28 -0.58 15.76
CA ASP A 6 -3.84 0.65 15.23
C ASP A 6 -3.42 0.80 13.76
N VAL A 7 -4.35 0.44 12.86
CA VAL A 7 -4.13 0.48 11.42
C VAL A 7 -3.88 1.92 10.95
N LEU A 8 -4.45 2.93 11.59
CA LEU A 8 -4.24 4.32 11.21
C LEU A 8 -2.82 4.75 11.56
N GLU A 9 -2.38 4.51 12.80
CA GLU A 9 -1.00 4.81 13.21
C GLU A 9 0.01 4.11 12.29
N GLU A 10 -0.23 2.83 12.02
CA GLU A 10 0.62 2.08 11.12
C GLU A 10 0.62 2.68 9.71
N VAL A 11 -0.52 2.88 9.07
CA VAL A 11 -0.57 3.41 7.69
C VAL A 11 0.10 4.79 7.59
N PHE A 12 -0.17 5.67 8.54
CA PHE A 12 0.21 7.09 8.45
C PHE A 12 1.54 7.45 9.14
N SER A 13 2.15 6.53 9.90
CA SER A 13 3.48 6.73 10.53
C SER A 13 4.64 6.96 9.55
N SER A 14 4.47 6.67 8.25
CA SER A 14 5.54 6.75 7.27
C SER A 14 5.13 7.45 5.99
N ARG A 15 5.81 8.55 5.66
CA ARG A 15 5.65 9.26 4.38
C ARG A 15 5.82 8.33 3.17
N GLY A 16 6.78 7.41 3.22
CA GLY A 16 7.00 6.43 2.15
C GLY A 16 5.83 5.46 1.97
N ARG A 17 5.28 4.96 3.08
CA ARG A 17 4.11 4.08 3.09
C ARG A 17 2.87 4.77 2.53
N VAL A 18 2.64 6.02 2.94
CA VAL A 18 1.56 6.86 2.42
C VAL A 18 1.70 7.08 0.91
N LYS A 19 2.91 7.35 0.41
CA LYS A 19 3.18 7.49 -1.04
C LYS A 19 2.87 6.20 -1.81
N VAL A 20 3.36 5.05 -1.32
CA VAL A 20 3.10 3.73 -1.93
C VAL A 20 1.60 3.45 -1.99
N LEU A 21 0.90 3.65 -0.88
CA LEU A 21 -0.53 3.40 -0.80
C LEU A 21 -1.31 4.33 -1.74
N ARG A 22 -0.96 5.62 -1.79
CA ARG A 22 -1.58 6.60 -2.70
C ARG A 22 -1.39 6.25 -4.18
N VAL A 23 -0.21 5.77 -4.56
CA VAL A 23 0.03 5.30 -5.95
C VAL A 23 -0.89 4.12 -6.28
N LEU A 24 -1.06 3.19 -5.35
CA LEU A 24 -1.91 2.02 -5.54
C LEU A 24 -3.41 2.34 -5.50
N THR A 25 -3.87 3.33 -4.71
CA THR A 25 -5.28 3.76 -4.75
C THR A 25 -5.63 4.37 -6.12
N GLN A 26 -4.71 5.15 -6.69
CA GLN A 26 -4.90 5.79 -8.00
C GLN A 26 -4.86 4.81 -9.18
N LEU A 27 -3.90 3.88 -9.18
CA LEU A 27 -3.61 3.02 -10.34
C LEU A 27 -4.10 1.58 -10.18
N LYS A 28 -4.64 1.24 -9.02
CA LYS A 28 -5.24 -0.05 -8.63
C LYS A 28 -4.30 -1.25 -8.60
N GLU A 29 -3.42 -1.42 -9.58
CA GLU A 29 -2.50 -2.55 -9.68
C GLU A 29 -1.21 -2.18 -10.42
N LEU A 30 -0.05 -2.51 -9.84
CA LEU A 30 1.26 -2.24 -10.45
C LEU A 30 2.29 -3.30 -10.04
N ASN A 31 3.33 -3.48 -10.87
CA ASN A 31 4.52 -4.21 -10.43
C ASN A 31 5.38 -3.37 -9.47
N ILE A 32 6.20 -4.03 -8.65
CA ILE A 32 7.01 -3.35 -7.62
C ILE A 32 7.99 -2.32 -8.18
N SER A 33 8.60 -2.58 -9.33
CA SER A 33 9.52 -1.64 -9.98
C SER A 33 8.82 -0.34 -10.40
N GLU A 34 7.58 -0.45 -10.90
CA GLU A 34 6.76 0.69 -11.28
C GLU A 34 6.33 1.52 -10.06
N ILE A 35 6.04 0.87 -8.94
CA ILE A 35 5.75 1.54 -7.66
C ILE A 35 6.99 2.31 -7.17
N ALA A 36 8.17 1.68 -7.20
CA ALA A 36 9.43 2.33 -6.85
C ALA A 36 9.70 3.57 -7.70
N ARG A 37 9.54 3.45 -9.03
CA ARG A 37 9.68 4.57 -9.98
C ARG A 37 8.74 5.73 -9.66
N ARG A 38 7.45 5.45 -9.45
CA ARG A 38 6.42 6.49 -9.20
C ARG A 38 6.54 7.15 -7.84
N THR A 39 6.97 6.41 -6.83
CA THR A 39 7.15 6.94 -5.47
C THR A 39 8.49 7.64 -5.27
N ASN A 40 9.43 7.48 -6.20
CA ASN A 40 10.82 7.88 -6.08
C ASN A 40 11.47 7.30 -4.80
N LEU A 41 11.23 6.02 -4.55
CA LEU A 41 11.76 5.27 -3.41
C LEU A 41 12.62 4.11 -3.92
N SER A 42 13.56 3.65 -3.10
CA SER A 42 14.34 2.46 -3.42
C SER A 42 13.45 1.21 -3.44
N HIS A 43 13.84 0.21 -4.23
CA HIS A 43 13.13 -1.07 -4.31
C HIS A 43 12.96 -1.70 -2.91
N THR A 44 14.02 -1.72 -2.10
CA THR A 44 13.98 -2.25 -0.73
C THR A 44 13.03 -1.48 0.19
N ALA A 45 12.95 -0.14 0.07
CA ALA A 45 12.01 0.66 0.84
C ALA A 45 10.56 0.37 0.44
N VAL A 46 10.29 0.29 -0.87
CA VAL A 46 8.97 -0.06 -1.39
C VAL A 46 8.55 -1.45 -0.96
N GLU A 47 9.44 -2.43 -1.07
CA GLU A 47 9.19 -3.80 -0.61
C GLU A 47 8.77 -3.83 0.85
N ARG A 48 9.52 -3.19 1.75
CA ARG A 48 9.17 -3.10 3.17
C ARG A 48 7.80 -2.46 3.39
N HIS A 49 7.47 -1.40 2.66
CA HIS A 49 6.17 -0.73 2.76
C HIS A 49 5.03 -1.61 2.25
N LEU A 50 5.22 -2.31 1.13
CA LEU A 50 4.23 -3.22 0.56
C LEU A 50 3.99 -4.43 1.46
N GLU A 51 5.03 -4.99 2.08
CA GLU A 51 4.87 -6.08 3.05
C GLU A 51 4.02 -5.63 4.25
N LYS A 52 4.29 -4.45 4.80
CA LYS A 52 3.50 -3.92 5.91
C LYS A 52 2.05 -3.61 5.51
N LEU A 53 1.84 -3.01 4.34
CA LEU A 53 0.48 -2.76 3.81
C LEU A 53 -0.28 -4.07 3.52
N LYS A 54 0.43 -5.13 3.11
CA LYS A 54 -0.14 -6.47 2.89
C LYS A 54 -0.54 -7.11 4.22
N GLN A 55 0.28 -7.00 5.26
CA GLN A 55 -0.05 -7.44 6.62
C GLN A 55 -1.30 -6.76 7.16
N LEU A 56 -1.48 -5.46 6.87
CA LEU A 56 -2.68 -4.69 7.23
C LEU A 56 -3.90 -5.00 6.32
N GLY A 57 -3.75 -5.87 5.32
CA GLY A 57 -4.82 -6.25 4.40
C GLY A 57 -5.24 -5.17 3.41
N LEU A 58 -4.46 -4.10 3.26
CA LEU A 58 -4.77 -2.94 2.40
C LEU A 58 -4.33 -3.15 0.95
N VAL A 59 -3.36 -4.04 0.74
CA VAL A 59 -2.89 -4.46 -0.59
C VAL A 59 -2.78 -5.98 -0.64
N THR A 60 -2.81 -6.52 -1.85
CA THR A 60 -2.59 -7.94 -2.14
C THR A 60 -1.41 -8.10 -3.10
N GLU A 61 -0.74 -9.25 -3.06
CA GLU A 61 0.39 -9.57 -3.93
C GLU A 61 0.05 -10.78 -4.82
N LYS A 62 0.43 -10.71 -6.10
CA LYS A 62 0.43 -11.83 -7.03
C LYS A 62 1.81 -11.97 -7.66
N ARG A 63 2.24 -13.22 -7.89
CA ARG A 63 3.52 -13.53 -8.52
C ARG A 63 3.30 -14.18 -9.87
N PHE A 64 3.98 -13.66 -10.89
CA PHE A 64 4.04 -14.20 -12.23
C PHE A 64 5.51 -14.45 -12.59
N GLY A 65 5.99 -15.65 -12.27
CA GLY A 65 7.42 -15.96 -12.32
C GLY A 65 8.22 -15.04 -11.39
N ARG A 66 9.14 -14.26 -11.96
CA ARG A 66 9.94 -13.26 -11.23
C ARG A 66 9.23 -11.93 -11.00
N ILE A 67 8.09 -11.70 -11.64
CA ILE A 67 7.35 -10.44 -11.56
C ILE A 67 6.43 -10.49 -10.33
N ARG A 68 6.56 -9.48 -9.46
CA ARG A 68 5.67 -9.26 -8.32
C ARG A 68 4.72 -8.10 -8.63
N ILE A 69 3.44 -8.37 -8.60
CA ILE A 69 2.36 -7.42 -8.85
C ILE A 69 1.60 -7.18 -7.55
N PHE A 70 1.38 -5.92 -7.20
CA PHE A 70 0.65 -5.50 -6.03
C PHE A 70 -0.63 -4.78 -6.45
N ARG A 71 -1.74 -5.14 -5.79
CA ARG A 71 -3.08 -4.60 -6.06
C ARG A 71 -3.65 -3.98 -4.79
N PHE A 72 -4.24 -2.80 -4.92
CA PHE A 72 -5.02 -2.18 -3.86
C PHE A 72 -6.27 -3.02 -3.53
N ASN A 73 -6.52 -3.29 -2.26
CA ASN A 73 -7.60 -4.16 -1.82
C ASN A 73 -8.88 -3.38 -1.51
N SER A 74 -9.57 -2.87 -2.55
CA SER A 74 -10.84 -2.14 -2.38
C SER A 74 -12.01 -2.96 -1.81
N LYS A 75 -11.82 -4.27 -1.60
CA LYS A 75 -12.80 -5.10 -0.90
C LYS A 75 -12.67 -5.00 0.63
N ASN A 76 -11.53 -4.52 1.13
CA ASN A 76 -11.32 -4.27 2.55
C ASN A 76 -11.99 -2.93 2.93
N PRO A 77 -12.93 -2.90 3.90
CA PRO A 77 -13.61 -1.68 4.31
C PRO A 77 -12.66 -0.55 4.75
N ILE A 78 -11.56 -0.91 5.44
CA ILE A 78 -10.55 0.05 5.88
C ILE A 78 -9.79 0.62 4.69
N ALA A 79 -9.42 -0.22 3.73
CA ALA A 79 -8.77 0.24 2.51
C ALA A 79 -9.68 1.22 1.76
N SER A 80 -10.96 0.89 1.57
CA SER A 80 -11.95 1.77 0.93
C SER A 80 -12.08 3.12 1.65
N ALA A 81 -12.11 3.13 2.99
CA ALA A 81 -12.13 4.36 3.76
C ALA A 81 -10.86 5.22 3.55
N VAL A 82 -9.68 4.59 3.51
CA VAL A 82 -8.41 5.29 3.24
C VAL A 82 -8.37 5.85 1.81
N GLU A 83 -8.92 5.13 0.83
CA GLU A 83 -9.06 5.62 -0.54
C GLU A 83 -9.97 6.85 -0.60
N GLU A 84 -11.13 6.80 0.06
CA GLU A 84 -12.04 7.94 0.15
C GLU A 84 -11.36 9.16 0.82
N LEU A 85 -10.58 8.92 1.89
CA LEU A 85 -9.80 9.97 2.54
C LEU A 85 -8.81 10.63 1.57
N PHE A 86 -8.07 9.85 0.78
CA PHE A 86 -7.16 10.42 -0.22
C PHE A 86 -7.87 11.22 -1.32
N MET A 87 -9.13 10.90 -1.63
CA MET A 87 -9.92 11.70 -2.58
C MET A 87 -10.37 13.04 -1.99
N LYS A 88 -10.63 13.10 -0.68
CA LYS A 88 -11.12 14.30 0.01
C LYS A 88 -10.00 15.27 0.40
N VAL A 89 -8.80 14.78 0.70
CA VAL A 89 -7.67 15.60 1.18
C VAL A 89 -6.78 16.07 0.01
N LYS A 90 -7.40 16.59 -1.04
CA LYS A 90 -6.70 16.99 -2.27
C LYS A 90 -5.95 18.30 -2.10
#